data_AF-A0A2E5V7G1-F1
#
_entry.id   AF-A0A2E5V7G1-F1
#
_cell.length_a   1.000
_cell.length_b   1.000
_cell.length_c   1.000
_cell.angle_alpha   90.00
_cell.angle_beta   90.00
_cell.angle_gamma   90.00
#
_symmetry.space_group_name_H-M   'P 1'
#
loop_
_entity.id
_entity.type
_entity.pdbx_description
1 polymer ?
#
loop_
_entity_poly.entity_id
_entity_poly.type
_entity_poly.pdbx_seq_one_letter_code
_entity_poly.pdbx_strand_id
1 'polypeptide(L)'
;MIKVYTDGSCLGNPGPGGWGAVIIFPNGEEMELSGSEEDTTNNRMELRSVIEALHFIEPSSIIELFSDSLYVINTITKGWKKKANISLWNELEKVIQKHSNISWNWVKGHSGDFYNEKVNDLAQGKAEMVKKNKLSHISEEGKVQMVDVGQKSDTERIAFAKGFVKVSQQIILQVLNANNPKGDVLSVSRIAGIMAAKRTPELIPLCHQIDLNHVDITIEIDEDNNRFVIEAMAKSNSKTGVEMESLVAVSITALTIYDMTKSIDHDSLISDIQLVSKKGGKSGNIIRETSF
;
A
#
# COMPACT_ATOMS: atom_id res chain seq x y z
N MET A 1 -32.29 12.40 2.88
CA MET A 1 -31.34 13.49 2.57
C MET A 1 -29.96 12.98 2.93
N ILE A 2 -28.99 13.12 2.03
CA ILE A 2 -27.61 12.69 2.26
C ILE A 2 -26.81 13.93 2.66
N LYS A 3 -26.07 13.84 3.76
CA LYS A 3 -25.14 14.90 4.17
C LYS A 3 -23.73 14.52 3.76
N VAL A 4 -22.97 15.47 3.25
CA VAL A 4 -21.61 15.24 2.75
C VAL A 4 -20.71 16.30 3.34
N TYR A 5 -19.65 15.89 4.01
CA TYR A 5 -18.58 16.79 4.47
C TYR A 5 -17.35 16.52 3.62
N THR A 6 -16.62 17.56 3.25
CA THR A 6 -15.45 17.43 2.39
C THR A 6 -14.35 18.42 2.78
N ASP A 7 -13.10 17.98 2.73
CA ASP A 7 -11.94 18.83 2.96
C ASP A 7 -10.73 18.34 2.14
N GLY A 8 -9.80 19.26 1.89
CA GLY A 8 -8.53 19.03 1.23
C GLY A 8 -7.36 19.70 1.95
N SER A 9 -6.28 18.95 2.11
CA SER A 9 -5.06 19.39 2.79
C SER A 9 -3.83 19.23 1.88
N CYS A 10 -2.87 20.15 2.01
CA CYS A 10 -1.59 20.06 1.31
C CYS A 10 -0.42 20.49 2.20
N LEU A 11 0.57 19.61 2.38
CA LEU A 11 1.77 19.84 3.18
C LEU A 11 2.85 20.52 2.33
N GLY A 12 2.82 21.85 2.33
CA GLY A 12 3.53 22.66 1.35
C GLY A 12 2.66 22.84 0.12
N ASN A 13 2.53 24.07 -0.39
CA ASN A 13 1.55 24.40 -1.42
C ASN A 13 2.25 25.10 -2.60
N PRO A 14 2.81 24.36 -3.58
CA PRO A 14 2.56 22.93 -3.87
C PRO A 14 3.39 21.94 -3.02
N GLY A 15 2.90 20.70 -2.91
CA GLY A 15 3.50 19.63 -2.11
C GLY A 15 2.60 18.37 -1.99
N PRO A 16 2.95 17.41 -1.11
CA PRO A 16 2.12 16.25 -0.81
C PRO A 16 0.75 16.66 -0.28
N GLY A 17 -0.32 16.20 -0.93
CA GLY A 17 -1.69 16.51 -0.56
C GLY A 17 -2.55 15.29 -0.31
N GLY A 18 -3.61 15.51 0.46
CA GLY A 18 -4.63 14.53 0.78
C GLY A 18 -6.00 15.17 0.74
N TRP A 19 -7.01 14.37 0.41
CA TRP A 19 -8.41 14.80 0.42
C TRP A 19 -9.23 13.80 1.23
N GLY A 20 -10.31 14.28 1.84
CA GLY A 20 -11.22 13.50 2.67
C GLY A 20 -12.66 13.87 2.42
N ALA A 21 -13.56 12.90 2.49
CA ALA A 21 -15.00 13.11 2.50
C ALA A 21 -15.71 12.12 3.42
N VAL A 22 -16.78 12.57 4.06
CA VAL A 22 -17.68 11.74 4.86
C VAL A 22 -19.09 11.89 4.30
N ILE A 23 -19.70 10.78 3.90
CA ILE A 23 -21.06 10.70 3.39
C ILE A 23 -21.94 10.07 4.47
N ILE A 24 -23.01 10.76 4.86
CA ILE A 24 -23.96 10.30 5.88
C ILE A 24 -25.29 10.02 5.19
N PHE A 25 -25.70 8.76 5.18
CA PHE A 25 -26.93 8.29 4.54
C PHE A 25 -28.15 8.49 5.44
N PRO A 26 -29.38 8.50 4.88
CA PRO A 26 -30.60 8.74 5.66
C PRO A 26 -30.89 7.71 6.75
N ASN A 27 -30.33 6.50 6.60
CA ASN A 27 -30.41 5.41 7.59
C ASN A 27 -29.42 5.57 8.75
N GLY A 28 -28.57 6.61 8.72
CA GLY A 28 -27.53 6.85 9.72
C GLY A 28 -26.20 6.16 9.43
N GLU A 29 -26.06 5.42 8.33
CA GLU A 29 -24.78 4.86 7.92
C GLU A 29 -23.82 5.96 7.46
N GLU A 30 -22.55 5.81 7.83
CA GLU A 30 -21.47 6.71 7.45
C GLU A 30 -20.51 5.98 6.51
N MET A 31 -20.04 6.70 5.48
CA MET A 31 -19.00 6.24 4.58
C MET A 31 -17.89 7.27 4.51
N GLU A 32 -16.66 6.82 4.75
CA GLU A 32 -15.45 7.64 4.67
C GLU A 32 -14.71 7.36 3.37
N LEU A 33 -14.37 8.43 2.65
CA LEU A 33 -13.58 8.40 1.43
C LEU A 33 -12.35 9.27 1.63
N SER A 34 -11.21 8.83 1.12
CA SER A 34 -10.00 9.64 1.15
C SER A 34 -8.98 9.18 0.12
N GLY A 35 -8.12 10.10 -0.31
CA GLY A 35 -7.07 9.84 -1.28
C GLY A 35 -5.95 10.86 -1.18
N SER A 36 -4.95 10.76 -2.07
CA SER A 36 -3.74 11.58 -1.97
C SER A 36 -3.06 11.80 -3.31
N GLU A 37 -2.32 12.91 -3.44
CA GLU A 37 -1.45 13.24 -4.58
C GLU A 37 -0.05 13.68 -4.08
N GLU A 38 1.03 13.31 -4.78
CA GLU A 38 2.41 13.60 -4.35
C GLU A 38 2.86 15.05 -4.52
N ASP A 39 2.34 15.72 -5.55
CA ASP A 39 2.66 17.10 -5.88
C ASP A 39 1.38 17.80 -6.35
N THR A 40 0.74 18.51 -5.43
CA THR A 40 -0.56 19.11 -5.64
C THR A 40 -0.69 20.40 -4.83
N THR A 41 -1.87 21.02 -4.86
CA THR A 41 -2.16 22.23 -4.07
C THR A 41 -3.38 22.01 -3.19
N ASN A 42 -3.53 22.82 -2.14
CA ASN A 42 -4.70 22.74 -1.26
C ASN A 42 -6.00 22.83 -2.07
N ASN A 43 -6.10 23.84 -2.94
CA ASN A 43 -7.26 24.07 -3.80
C ASN A 43 -7.57 22.89 -4.74
N ARG A 44 -6.57 22.08 -5.15
CA ARG A 44 -6.82 20.88 -5.96
C ARG A 44 -7.41 19.76 -5.12
N MET A 45 -6.89 19.54 -3.92
CA MET A 45 -7.41 18.52 -2.99
C MET A 45 -8.84 18.84 -2.54
N GLU A 46 -9.10 20.12 -2.31
CA GLU A 46 -10.42 20.65 -1.98
C GLU A 46 -11.43 20.35 -3.09
N LEU A 47 -11.07 20.60 -4.36
CA LEU A 47 -11.92 20.22 -5.50
C LEU A 47 -12.08 18.70 -5.63
N ARG A 48 -10.99 17.95 -5.43
CA ARG A 48 -10.99 16.49 -5.57
C ARG A 48 -11.92 15.83 -4.55
N SER A 49 -11.89 16.30 -3.29
CA SER A 49 -12.75 15.79 -2.22
C SER A 49 -14.23 15.81 -2.60
N VAL A 50 -14.69 16.91 -3.21
CA VAL A 50 -16.06 17.11 -3.66
C VAL A 50 -16.40 16.25 -4.87
N ILE A 51 -15.51 16.22 -5.87
CA ILE A 51 -15.70 15.41 -7.09
C ILE A 51 -15.90 13.94 -6.72
N GLU A 52 -15.01 13.41 -5.89
CA GLU A 52 -15.02 12.00 -5.50
C GLU A 52 -16.24 11.67 -4.63
N ALA A 53 -16.59 12.54 -3.69
CA ALA A 53 -17.81 12.35 -2.89
C ALA A 53 -19.07 12.29 -3.76
N LEU A 54 -19.20 13.20 -4.74
CA LEU A 54 -20.36 13.23 -5.64
C LEU A 54 -20.39 12.06 -6.64
N HIS A 55 -19.24 11.46 -6.98
CA HIS A 55 -19.21 10.24 -7.81
C HIS A 55 -19.78 9.01 -7.10
N PHE A 56 -19.69 8.95 -5.77
CA PHE A 56 -20.21 7.85 -4.96
C PHE A 56 -21.70 7.94 -4.65
N ILE A 57 -22.33 9.10 -4.89
CA ILE A 57 -23.73 9.35 -4.56
C ILE A 57 -24.60 9.18 -5.80
N GLU A 58 -25.74 8.51 -5.63
CA GLU A 58 -26.72 8.35 -6.70
C GLU A 58 -27.27 9.72 -7.18
N PRO A 59 -27.29 10.00 -8.51
CA PRO A 59 -27.68 11.28 -9.10
C PRO A 59 -29.07 11.84 -8.70
N SER A 60 -29.98 10.96 -8.28
CA SER A 60 -31.35 11.29 -7.85
C SER A 60 -31.44 11.73 -6.37
N SER A 61 -30.34 11.66 -5.63
CA SER A 61 -30.29 11.99 -4.21
C SER A 61 -30.43 13.48 -3.94
N ILE A 62 -31.01 13.83 -2.79
CA ILE A 62 -30.99 15.19 -2.25
C ILE A 62 -29.76 15.31 -1.36
N ILE A 63 -28.83 16.19 -1.75
CA ILE A 63 -27.50 16.32 -1.14
C ILE A 63 -27.39 17.65 -0.39
N GLU A 64 -26.89 17.57 0.83
CA GLU A 64 -26.46 18.71 1.63
C GLU A 64 -24.94 18.63 1.84
N LEU A 65 -24.19 19.44 1.09
CA LEU A 65 -22.73 19.40 1.07
C LEU A 65 -22.13 20.53 1.90
N PHE A 66 -21.22 20.18 2.80
CA PHE A 66 -20.50 21.06 3.70
C PHE A 66 -19.01 21.05 3.38
N SER A 67 -18.43 22.23 3.25
CA SER A 67 -16.98 22.43 3.09
C SER A 67 -16.57 23.75 3.71
N ASP A 68 -15.39 23.81 4.33
CA ASP A 68 -14.80 25.06 4.82
C ASP A 68 -14.01 25.82 3.74
N SER A 69 -13.84 25.20 2.56
CA SER A 69 -13.19 25.79 1.41
C SER A 69 -14.02 26.92 0.79
N LEU A 70 -13.67 28.16 1.15
CA LEU A 70 -14.23 29.35 0.50
C LEU A 70 -13.96 29.37 -1.00
N TYR A 71 -12.88 28.72 -1.46
CA TYR A 71 -12.58 28.58 -2.88
C TYR A 71 -13.66 27.76 -3.60
N VAL A 72 -14.03 26.61 -3.06
CA VAL A 72 -15.10 25.78 -3.64
C VAL A 72 -16.44 26.47 -3.49
N ILE A 73 -16.83 26.83 -2.26
CA ILE A 73 -18.18 27.33 -1.97
C ILE A 73 -18.47 28.63 -2.71
N ASN A 74 -17.58 29.63 -2.67
CA ASN A 74 -17.87 30.90 -3.34
C ASN A 74 -17.79 30.79 -4.86
N THR A 75 -16.97 29.88 -5.42
CA THR A 75 -16.94 29.69 -6.88
C THR A 75 -18.25 29.10 -7.37
N ILE A 76 -18.84 28.15 -6.65
CA ILE A 76 -20.13 27.55 -7.00
C ILE A 76 -21.30 28.50 -6.73
N THR A 77 -21.37 29.07 -5.52
CA THR A 77 -22.55 29.82 -5.07
C THR A 77 -22.53 31.30 -5.47
N LYS A 78 -21.35 31.90 -5.65
CA LYS A 78 -21.18 33.33 -5.99
C LYS A 78 -20.55 33.57 -7.36
N GLY A 79 -20.27 32.52 -8.13
CA GLY A 79 -19.74 32.63 -9.49
C GLY A 79 -18.34 33.26 -9.57
N TRP A 80 -17.47 33.02 -8.59
CA TRP A 80 -16.09 33.50 -8.67
C TRP A 80 -15.37 33.00 -9.93
N LYS A 81 -14.50 33.83 -10.51
CA LYS A 81 -13.78 33.47 -11.74
C LYS A 81 -12.77 32.33 -11.50
N LYS A 82 -12.88 31.27 -12.29
CA LYS A 82 -12.00 30.10 -12.29
C LYS A 82 -10.67 30.39 -13.00
N LYS A 83 -9.73 31.05 -12.29
CA LYS A 83 -8.42 31.45 -12.85
C LYS A 83 -7.40 30.30 -12.96
N ALA A 84 -7.59 29.22 -12.20
CA ALA A 84 -6.70 28.06 -12.14
C ALA A 84 -7.52 26.78 -11.92
N ASN A 85 -6.89 25.61 -12.03
CA ASN A 85 -7.52 24.29 -11.87
C ASN A 85 -8.70 24.05 -12.83
N ILE A 86 -8.63 24.60 -14.04
CA ILE A 86 -9.72 24.59 -15.03
C ILE A 86 -10.18 23.16 -15.34
N SER A 87 -9.25 22.21 -15.45
CA SER A 87 -9.60 20.80 -15.70
C SER A 87 -10.46 20.20 -14.59
N LEU A 88 -10.07 20.37 -13.32
CA LEU A 88 -10.84 19.89 -12.16
C LEU A 88 -12.19 20.60 -12.04
N TRP A 89 -12.25 21.90 -12.35
CA TRP A 89 -13.52 22.61 -12.38
C TRP A 89 -14.47 22.07 -13.45
N ASN A 90 -13.97 21.77 -14.65
CA ASN A 90 -14.77 21.17 -15.72
C ASN A 90 -15.25 19.77 -15.35
N GLU A 91 -14.42 19.00 -14.63
CA GLU A 91 -14.80 17.69 -14.09
C GLU A 91 -15.92 17.85 -13.05
N LEU A 92 -15.72 18.72 -12.06
CA LEU A 92 -16.73 18.99 -11.02
C LEU A 92 -18.06 19.46 -11.61
N GLU A 93 -18.05 20.35 -12.59
CA GLU A 93 -19.28 20.79 -13.29
C GLU A 93 -20.02 19.63 -13.95
N LYS A 94 -19.29 18.72 -14.62
CA LYS A 94 -19.92 17.52 -15.24
C LYS A 94 -20.55 16.62 -14.19
N VAL A 95 -19.94 16.50 -13.02
CA VAL A 95 -20.49 15.69 -11.92
C VAL A 95 -21.72 16.37 -11.34
N ILE A 96 -21.65 17.67 -11.04
CA ILE A 96 -22.77 18.47 -10.53
C ILE A 96 -23.97 18.38 -11.49
N GLN A 97 -23.76 18.45 -12.80
CA GLN A 97 -24.83 18.37 -13.81
C GLN A 97 -25.59 17.04 -13.80
N LYS A 98 -25.00 15.96 -13.28
CA LYS A 98 -25.70 14.68 -13.12
C LYS A 98 -26.67 14.73 -11.95
N HIS A 99 -26.36 15.51 -10.92
CA HIS A 99 -27.11 15.59 -9.68
C HIS A 99 -28.24 16.60 -9.77
N SER A 100 -29.42 16.19 -9.34
CA SER A 100 -30.64 17.01 -9.49
C SER A 100 -30.78 18.08 -8.40
N ASN A 101 -30.19 17.84 -7.21
CA ASN A 101 -30.42 18.68 -6.04
C ASN A 101 -29.23 18.65 -5.06
N ILE A 102 -28.36 19.65 -5.15
CA ILE A 102 -27.24 19.86 -4.22
C ILE A 102 -27.40 21.23 -3.55
N SER A 103 -27.45 21.24 -2.23
CA SER A 103 -27.30 22.44 -1.40
C SER A 103 -25.85 22.55 -0.91
N TRP A 104 -25.29 23.76 -0.97
CA TRP A 104 -23.89 24.03 -0.67
C TRP A 104 -23.80 24.91 0.58
N ASN A 105 -23.16 24.40 1.62
CA ASN A 105 -23.04 25.05 2.91
C ASN A 105 -21.57 25.30 3.23
N TRP A 106 -21.23 26.55 3.50
CA TRP A 106 -19.92 26.85 4.07
C TRP A 106 -19.95 26.59 5.57
N VAL A 107 -18.99 25.83 6.06
CA VAL A 107 -18.73 25.64 7.49
C VAL A 107 -17.43 26.31 7.86
N LYS A 108 -17.33 26.80 9.09
CA LYS A 108 -16.08 27.42 9.54
C LYS A 108 -15.09 26.31 9.94
N GLY A 109 -13.90 26.31 9.35
CA GLY A 109 -12.81 25.41 9.77
C GLY A 109 -12.49 25.57 11.27
N HIS A 110 -12.18 24.45 11.94
CA HIS A 110 -11.86 24.38 13.38
C HIS A 110 -12.91 25.03 14.30
N SER A 111 -14.19 24.82 13.98
CA SER A 111 -15.31 25.37 14.76
C SER A 111 -15.93 24.39 15.76
N GLY A 112 -15.39 23.18 15.91
CA GLY A 112 -15.98 22.12 16.73
C GLY A 112 -17.09 21.33 16.03
N ASP A 113 -17.30 21.52 14.72
CA ASP A 113 -18.15 20.62 13.94
C ASP A 113 -17.42 19.28 13.77
N PHE A 114 -17.98 18.24 14.38
CA PHE A 114 -17.40 16.90 14.43
C PHE A 114 -17.06 16.35 13.04
N TYR A 115 -17.93 16.51 12.06
CA TYR A 115 -17.71 15.93 10.73
C TYR A 115 -16.73 16.76 9.92
N ASN A 116 -16.70 18.08 10.10
CA ASN A 116 -15.68 18.93 9.49
C ASN A 116 -14.27 18.61 10.05
N GLU A 117 -14.16 18.39 11.36
CA GLU A 117 -12.90 17.95 11.98
C GLU A 117 -12.48 16.57 11.48
N LYS A 118 -13.44 15.64 11.35
CA LYS A 118 -13.21 14.29 10.83
C LYS A 118 -12.65 14.30 9.39
N VAL A 119 -13.22 15.10 8.48
CA VAL A 119 -12.70 15.18 7.10
C VAL A 119 -11.35 15.87 7.01
N ASN A 120 -11.08 16.85 7.89
CA ASN A 120 -9.78 17.46 8.02
C ASN A 120 -8.72 16.44 8.46
N ASP A 121 -9.03 15.60 9.45
CA ASP A 121 -8.12 14.55 9.91
C ASP A 121 -7.85 13.50 8.81
N LEU A 122 -8.88 13.13 8.04
CA LEU A 122 -8.72 12.25 6.87
C LEU A 122 -7.78 12.87 5.82
N ALA A 123 -8.00 14.13 5.46
CA ALA A 123 -7.21 14.83 4.46
C ALA A 123 -5.76 15.01 4.92
N GLN A 124 -5.54 15.49 6.15
CA GLN A 124 -4.20 15.65 6.73
C GLN A 124 -3.48 14.31 6.86
N GLY A 125 -4.14 13.27 7.36
CA GLY A 125 -3.56 11.94 7.51
C GLY A 125 -3.05 11.36 6.18
N LYS A 126 -3.78 11.59 5.08
CA LYS A 126 -3.34 11.21 3.73
C LYS A 126 -2.15 12.04 3.24
N ALA A 127 -2.17 13.35 3.42
CA ALA A 127 -1.06 14.21 3.04
C ALA A 127 0.23 13.84 3.81
N GLU A 128 0.13 13.56 5.11
CA GLU A 128 1.23 13.11 5.95
C GLU A 128 1.77 11.74 5.55
N MET A 129 0.89 10.80 5.20
CA MET A 129 1.28 9.48 4.68
C MET A 129 2.14 9.62 3.42
N VAL A 130 1.74 10.48 2.48
CA VAL A 130 2.52 10.74 1.25
C VAL A 130 3.84 11.42 1.56
N LYS A 131 3.84 12.43 2.44
CA LYS A 131 5.09 13.08 2.89
C LYS A 131 6.05 12.08 3.52
N LYS A 132 5.56 11.17 4.36
CA LYS A 132 6.36 10.12 5.01
C LYS A 132 6.91 9.10 4.01
N ASN A 133 6.15 8.75 2.97
CA ASN A 133 6.60 7.86 1.90
C ASN A 133 7.63 8.54 0.97
N LYS A 134 7.48 9.85 0.72
CA LYS A 134 8.48 10.64 -0.03
C LYS A 134 9.84 10.67 0.68
N LEU A 135 9.82 10.71 2.02
CA LEU A 135 11.01 10.74 2.87
C LEU A 135 11.73 9.40 3.03
N SER A 136 11.13 8.26 2.63
CA SER A 136 11.72 6.96 2.94
C SER A 136 12.72 6.44 1.91
N HIS A 137 12.89 7.03 0.72
CA HIS A 137 13.89 6.51 -0.26
C HIS A 137 14.55 7.56 -1.15
N ILE A 138 14.20 8.84 -1.03
CA ILE A 138 14.64 9.90 -1.95
C ILE A 138 15.04 11.13 -1.13
N SER A 139 16.21 11.72 -1.41
CA SER A 139 16.64 12.99 -0.79
C SER A 139 15.83 14.19 -1.31
N GLU A 140 15.93 15.35 -0.66
CA GLU A 140 15.30 16.60 -1.13
C GLU A 140 15.69 16.98 -2.57
N GLU A 141 16.78 16.42 -3.10
CA GLU A 141 17.30 16.65 -4.46
C GLU A 141 16.92 15.55 -5.47
N GLY A 142 16.08 14.57 -5.10
CA GLY A 142 15.71 13.46 -5.99
C GLY A 142 16.76 12.34 -6.09
N LYS A 143 17.80 12.35 -5.23
CA LYS A 143 18.83 11.29 -5.23
C LYS A 143 18.39 10.12 -4.35
N VAL A 144 18.61 8.92 -4.87
CA VAL A 144 18.35 7.66 -4.15
C VAL A 144 19.31 7.57 -2.96
N GLN A 145 18.77 7.45 -1.75
CA GLN A 145 19.57 7.36 -0.52
C GLN A 145 19.01 6.31 0.45
N MET A 146 19.90 5.63 1.16
CA MET A 146 19.54 4.76 2.27
C MET A 146 19.05 5.62 3.45
N VAL A 147 17.94 5.22 4.08
CA VAL A 147 17.36 5.95 5.22
C VAL A 147 18.27 5.85 6.43
N ASP A 148 18.59 6.97 7.08
CA ASP A 148 19.25 6.91 8.38
C ASP A 148 18.30 6.36 9.45
N VAL A 149 18.69 5.25 10.05
CA VAL A 149 17.96 4.58 11.14
C VAL A 149 18.67 4.71 12.48
N GLY A 150 19.79 5.44 12.57
CA GLY A 150 20.68 5.50 13.73
C GLY A 150 19.98 5.88 15.04
N GLN A 151 19.01 6.80 14.98
CA GLN A 151 18.24 7.29 16.14
C GLN A 151 17.08 6.37 16.57
N LYS A 152 16.78 5.32 15.80
CA LYS A 152 15.75 4.34 16.18
C LYS A 152 16.31 3.35 17.20
N SER A 153 15.47 2.90 18.12
CA SER A 153 15.81 1.82 19.05
C SER A 153 15.68 0.45 18.37
N ASP A 154 16.51 -0.50 18.80
CA ASP A 154 16.37 -1.89 18.40
C ASP A 154 15.13 -2.51 19.04
N THR A 155 14.33 -3.19 18.24
CA THR A 155 13.14 -3.92 18.68
C THR A 155 13.10 -5.27 17.99
N GLU A 156 12.38 -6.25 18.55
CA GLU A 156 12.13 -7.52 17.83
C GLU A 156 11.38 -7.24 16.52
N ARG A 157 11.90 -7.79 15.43
CA ARG A 157 11.36 -7.74 14.07
C ARG A 157 11.17 -9.15 13.57
N ILE A 158 10.00 -9.43 13.03
CA ILE A 158 9.69 -10.70 12.39
C ILE A 158 8.97 -10.40 11.09
N ALA A 159 9.34 -11.09 10.02
CA ALA A 159 8.65 -11.03 8.74
C ALA A 159 8.43 -12.45 8.20
N PHE A 160 7.27 -12.67 7.60
CA PHE A 160 6.90 -13.91 6.92
C PHE A 160 6.57 -13.59 5.47
N ALA A 161 7.18 -14.33 4.55
CA ALA A 161 6.90 -14.27 3.13
C ALA A 161 6.50 -15.65 2.60
N LYS A 162 5.74 -15.65 1.51
CA LYS A 162 5.25 -16.85 0.84
C LYS A 162 5.42 -16.72 -0.67
N GLY A 163 5.58 -17.83 -1.36
CA GLY A 163 5.56 -17.91 -2.83
C GLY A 163 5.33 -19.34 -3.31
N PHE A 164 5.11 -19.50 -4.62
CA PHE A 164 4.87 -20.81 -5.21
C PHE A 164 5.79 -21.09 -6.39
N VAL A 165 6.03 -22.38 -6.64
CA VAL A 165 6.62 -22.88 -7.88
C VAL A 165 5.71 -23.95 -8.46
N LYS A 166 4.95 -23.61 -9.49
CA LYS A 166 4.14 -24.56 -10.27
C LYS A 166 5.09 -25.36 -11.15
N VAL A 167 4.91 -26.68 -11.18
CA VAL A 167 5.75 -27.62 -11.95
C VAL A 167 4.88 -28.69 -12.62
N SER A 168 5.48 -29.52 -13.46
CA SER A 168 4.81 -30.73 -13.96
C SER A 168 4.71 -31.82 -12.89
N GLN A 169 3.74 -32.70 -13.05
CA GLN A 169 3.56 -33.88 -12.20
C GLN A 169 4.82 -34.77 -12.17
N GLN A 170 5.58 -34.82 -13.26
CA GLN A 170 6.82 -35.59 -13.32
C GLN A 170 7.88 -35.06 -12.33
N ILE A 171 7.99 -33.73 -12.18
CA ILE A 171 8.88 -33.12 -11.18
C ILE A 171 8.41 -33.47 -9.76
N ILE A 172 7.11 -33.38 -9.48
CA ILE A 172 6.53 -33.73 -8.18
C ILE A 172 6.91 -35.18 -7.82
N LEU A 173 6.67 -36.11 -8.73
CA LEU A 173 7.00 -37.52 -8.52
C LEU A 173 8.50 -37.76 -8.32
N GLN A 174 9.37 -37.08 -9.06
CA GLN A 174 10.82 -37.24 -8.86
C GLN A 174 11.30 -36.70 -7.52
N VAL A 175 10.75 -35.58 -7.05
CA VAL A 175 11.11 -35.00 -5.76
C VAL A 175 10.59 -35.88 -4.61
N LEU A 176 9.34 -36.36 -4.68
CA LEU A 176 8.77 -37.26 -3.67
C LEU A 176 9.54 -38.59 -3.55
N ASN A 177 9.98 -39.15 -4.68
CA ASN A 177 10.74 -40.39 -4.72
C ASN A 177 12.25 -40.20 -4.48
N ALA A 178 12.71 -38.98 -4.16
CA ALA A 178 14.12 -38.64 -3.98
C ALA A 178 15.02 -39.09 -5.15
N ASN A 179 14.50 -39.03 -6.38
CA ASN A 179 15.15 -39.55 -7.59
C ASN A 179 15.45 -38.43 -8.61
N ASN A 180 15.68 -37.21 -8.13
CA ASN A 180 16.12 -36.11 -8.99
C ASN A 180 17.61 -36.27 -9.34
N PRO A 181 18.01 -36.15 -10.61
CA PRO A 181 19.40 -36.37 -11.06
C PRO A 181 20.41 -35.38 -10.48
N LYS A 182 19.97 -34.23 -9.95
CA LYS A 182 20.81 -33.22 -9.28
C LYS A 182 20.87 -33.38 -7.76
N GLY A 183 20.17 -34.35 -7.19
CA GLY A 183 20.14 -34.62 -5.75
C GLY A 183 18.91 -34.05 -5.03
N ASP A 184 19.02 -33.84 -3.72
CA ASP A 184 17.91 -33.42 -2.86
C ASP A 184 17.50 -31.96 -3.12
N VAL A 185 16.43 -31.79 -3.90
CA VAL A 185 15.86 -30.50 -4.30
C VAL A 185 15.44 -29.66 -3.09
N LEU A 186 14.80 -30.26 -2.10
CA LEU A 186 14.21 -29.52 -0.98
C LEU A 186 15.30 -29.02 -0.03
N SER A 187 16.26 -29.89 0.32
CA SER A 187 17.34 -29.51 1.22
C SER A 187 18.26 -28.45 0.62
N VAL A 188 18.63 -28.59 -0.66
CA VAL A 188 19.46 -27.59 -1.35
C VAL A 188 18.74 -26.25 -1.45
N SER A 189 17.44 -26.25 -1.78
CA SER A 189 16.63 -25.03 -1.89
C SER A 189 16.41 -24.31 -0.55
N ARG A 190 16.31 -25.05 0.57
CA ARG A 190 16.27 -24.45 1.91
C ARG A 190 17.60 -23.77 2.27
N ILE A 191 18.72 -24.45 2.04
CA ILE A 191 20.05 -23.88 2.33
C ILE A 191 20.28 -22.61 1.50
N ALA A 192 19.93 -22.65 0.21
CA ALA A 192 20.05 -21.51 -0.68
C ALA A 192 19.24 -20.30 -0.19
N GLY A 193 18.00 -20.50 0.24
CA GLY A 193 17.17 -19.43 0.81
C GLY A 193 17.73 -18.85 2.12
N ILE A 194 18.25 -19.70 3.02
CA ILE A 194 18.87 -19.24 4.28
C ILE A 194 20.14 -18.43 3.98
N MET A 195 20.95 -18.86 3.01
CA MET A 195 22.12 -18.10 2.56
C MET A 195 21.70 -16.77 1.94
N ALA A 196 20.65 -16.76 1.14
CA ALA A 196 20.15 -15.57 0.47
C ALA A 196 19.64 -14.52 1.46
N ALA A 197 18.87 -14.92 2.48
CA ALA A 197 18.40 -14.01 3.53
C ALA A 197 19.56 -13.24 4.19
N LYS A 198 20.68 -13.92 4.46
CA LYS A 198 21.87 -13.29 5.05
C LYS A 198 22.61 -12.33 4.09
N ARG A 199 22.36 -12.44 2.78
CA ARG A 199 22.99 -11.64 1.73
C ARG A 199 22.03 -10.63 1.10
N THR A 200 20.83 -10.46 1.65
CA THR A 200 19.87 -9.44 1.21
C THR A 200 20.48 -8.05 1.01
N PRO A 201 21.32 -7.49 1.91
CA PRO A 201 21.94 -6.18 1.68
C PRO A 201 22.94 -6.15 0.52
N GLU A 202 23.50 -7.30 0.09
CA GLU A 202 24.34 -7.39 -1.11
C GLU A 202 23.51 -7.37 -2.40
N LEU A 203 22.24 -7.79 -2.32
CA LEU A 203 21.34 -7.95 -3.47
C LEU A 203 20.41 -6.76 -3.67
N ILE A 204 19.98 -6.11 -2.57
CA ILE A 204 19.01 -5.02 -2.58
C ILE A 204 19.72 -3.71 -2.22
N PRO A 205 19.96 -2.78 -3.18
CA PRO A 205 20.92 -1.67 -3.02
C PRO A 205 20.71 -0.72 -1.83
N LEU A 206 19.50 -0.61 -1.28
CA LEU A 206 19.16 0.31 -0.20
C LEU A 206 18.77 -0.40 1.10
N CYS A 207 18.91 -1.72 1.16
CA CYS A 207 18.70 -2.46 2.39
C CYS A 207 19.87 -2.21 3.36
N HIS A 208 19.53 -1.94 4.62
CA HIS A 208 20.52 -1.94 5.69
C HIS A 208 21.10 -3.34 5.87
N GLN A 209 22.36 -3.40 6.31
CA GLN A 209 22.90 -4.64 6.84
C GLN A 209 22.23 -4.94 8.19
N ILE A 210 21.64 -6.13 8.33
CA ILE A 210 20.92 -6.58 9.52
C ILE A 210 21.52 -7.90 10.01
N ASP A 211 21.88 -7.96 11.28
CA ASP A 211 22.28 -9.20 11.93
C ASP A 211 21.03 -10.05 12.24
N LEU A 212 20.76 -11.02 11.36
CA LEU A 212 19.62 -11.93 11.52
C LEU A 212 19.84 -12.87 12.72
N ASN A 213 18.85 -12.96 13.61
CA ASN A 213 18.86 -13.91 14.72
C ASN A 213 18.36 -15.29 14.31
N HIS A 214 17.36 -15.35 13.41
CA HIS A 214 16.81 -16.60 12.94
C HIS A 214 16.22 -16.45 11.53
N VAL A 215 16.42 -17.49 10.70
CA VAL A 215 15.77 -17.66 9.40
C VAL A 215 15.27 -19.09 9.35
N ASP A 216 14.01 -19.25 8.97
CA ASP A 216 13.38 -20.56 8.78
C ASP A 216 12.69 -20.61 7.43
N ILE A 217 12.75 -21.76 6.77
CA ILE A 217 12.19 -21.95 5.42
C ILE A 217 11.49 -23.30 5.37
N THR A 218 10.20 -23.29 5.09
CA THR A 218 9.39 -24.48 4.82
C THR A 218 9.13 -24.58 3.32
N ILE A 219 9.13 -25.82 2.82
CA ILE A 219 8.77 -26.14 1.45
C ILE A 219 7.82 -27.32 1.52
N GLU A 220 6.56 -27.09 1.21
CA GLU A 220 5.52 -28.11 1.14
C GLU A 220 5.20 -28.45 -0.32
N ILE A 221 4.81 -29.69 -0.56
CA ILE A 221 4.42 -30.18 -1.89
C ILE A 221 2.90 -30.25 -1.92
N ASP A 222 2.28 -29.45 -2.78
CA ASP A 222 0.85 -29.46 -3.06
C ASP A 222 0.65 -30.27 -4.36
N GLU A 223 0.42 -31.57 -4.18
CA GLU A 223 0.29 -32.54 -5.28
C GLU A 223 -0.94 -32.26 -6.15
N ASP A 224 -2.06 -31.90 -5.53
CA ASP A 224 -3.33 -31.58 -6.21
C ASP A 224 -3.14 -30.43 -7.20
N ASN A 225 -2.34 -29.44 -6.82
CA ASN A 225 -2.03 -28.29 -7.66
C ASN A 225 -0.66 -28.37 -8.33
N ASN A 226 0.04 -29.50 -8.29
CA ASN A 226 1.39 -29.68 -8.85
C ASN A 226 2.33 -28.49 -8.57
N ARG A 227 2.45 -28.07 -7.30
CA ARG A 227 3.29 -26.92 -6.94
C ARG A 227 4.03 -27.13 -5.64
N PHE A 228 5.14 -26.40 -5.50
CA PHE A 228 5.81 -26.22 -4.21
C PHE A 228 5.28 -24.94 -3.55
N VAL A 229 4.91 -25.04 -2.28
CA VAL A 229 4.53 -23.91 -1.42
C VAL A 229 5.75 -23.57 -0.57
N ILE A 230 6.29 -22.37 -0.74
CA ILE A 230 7.48 -21.91 -0.01
C ILE A 230 7.03 -20.86 1.00
N GLU A 231 7.41 -21.03 2.26
CA GLU A 231 7.26 -20.00 3.28
C GLU A 231 8.61 -19.74 3.94
N ALA A 232 8.93 -18.46 4.14
CA ALA A 232 10.16 -18.05 4.81
C ALA A 232 9.85 -17.07 5.94
N MET A 233 10.42 -17.33 7.11
CA MET A 233 10.44 -16.42 8.23
C MET A 233 11.84 -15.84 8.40
N ALA A 234 11.95 -14.53 8.60
CA ALA A 234 13.16 -13.85 9.06
C ALA A 234 12.90 -13.14 10.39
N LYS A 235 13.87 -13.19 11.31
CA LYS A 235 13.80 -12.56 12.63
C LYS A 235 15.11 -11.85 12.99
N SER A 236 15.02 -10.64 13.54
CA SER A 236 16.15 -9.89 14.09
C SER A 236 15.72 -8.94 15.22
N ASN A 237 16.64 -8.55 16.10
CA ASN A 237 16.55 -7.39 16.96
C ASN A 237 17.24 -6.21 16.27
N SER A 238 16.49 -5.34 15.60
CA SER A 238 17.06 -4.29 14.75
C SER A 238 16.20 -3.02 14.64
N LYS A 239 16.84 -1.95 14.15
CA LYS A 239 16.26 -0.61 13.93
C LYS A 239 15.33 -0.51 12.72
N THR A 240 15.38 -1.48 11.82
CA THR A 240 14.60 -1.56 10.57
C THR A 240 13.92 -2.92 10.44
N GLY A 241 12.93 -3.07 9.57
CA GLY A 241 12.24 -4.36 9.40
C GLY A 241 13.08 -5.39 8.64
N VAL A 242 12.63 -6.64 8.65
CA VAL A 242 13.28 -7.79 7.98
C VAL A 242 12.43 -8.36 6.83
N GLU A 243 11.57 -7.52 6.24
CA GLU A 243 10.68 -7.92 5.14
C GLU A 243 11.48 -8.43 3.93
N MET A 244 12.56 -7.74 3.58
CA MET A 244 13.35 -8.05 2.41
C MET A 244 14.12 -9.35 2.58
N GLU A 245 14.59 -9.67 3.79
CA GLU A 245 15.26 -10.93 4.10
C GLU A 245 14.31 -12.12 3.89
N SER A 246 13.04 -12.01 4.31
CA SER A 246 12.04 -13.05 4.06
C SER A 246 11.68 -13.19 2.57
N LEU A 247 11.53 -12.07 1.85
CA LEU A 247 11.17 -12.08 0.41
C LEU A 247 12.31 -12.62 -0.46
N VAL A 248 13.55 -12.21 -0.19
CA VAL A 248 14.74 -12.71 -0.88
C VAL A 248 14.92 -14.21 -0.61
N ALA A 249 14.68 -14.68 0.62
CA ALA A 249 14.71 -16.11 0.95
C ALA A 249 13.76 -16.93 0.07
N VAL A 250 12.47 -16.55 0.02
CA VAL A 250 11.47 -17.21 -0.84
C VAL A 250 11.91 -17.20 -2.30
N SER A 251 12.40 -16.05 -2.78
CA SER A 251 12.77 -15.86 -4.19
C SER A 251 13.92 -16.76 -4.61
N ILE A 252 14.98 -16.85 -3.79
CA ILE A 252 16.12 -17.70 -4.09
C ILE A 252 15.79 -19.18 -3.88
N THR A 253 14.96 -19.53 -2.88
CA THR A 253 14.44 -20.91 -2.76
C THR A 253 13.68 -21.31 -4.02
N ALA A 254 12.80 -20.45 -4.55
CA ALA A 254 12.05 -20.72 -5.78
C ALA A 254 12.97 -20.88 -7.01
N LEU A 255 13.94 -19.99 -7.18
CA LEU A 255 14.94 -20.09 -8.26
C LEU A 255 15.81 -21.35 -8.14
N THR A 256 16.10 -21.78 -6.92
CA THR A 256 16.88 -23.00 -6.68
C THR A 256 16.08 -24.24 -7.01
N ILE A 257 14.79 -24.29 -6.65
CA ILE A 257 13.88 -25.37 -7.10
C ILE A 257 13.89 -25.41 -8.63
N TYR A 258 13.69 -24.28 -9.30
CA TYR A 258 13.74 -24.20 -10.75
C TYR A 258 15.08 -24.73 -11.31
N ASP A 259 16.23 -24.30 -10.79
CA ASP A 259 17.52 -24.79 -11.28
C ASP A 259 17.68 -26.31 -11.12
N MET A 260 17.23 -26.84 -9.99
CA MET A 260 17.31 -28.25 -9.64
C MET A 260 16.36 -29.12 -10.46
N THR A 261 15.29 -28.56 -11.03
CA THR A 261 14.28 -29.32 -11.77
C THR A 261 14.21 -29.02 -13.27
N LYS A 262 14.81 -27.91 -13.74
CA LYS A 262 14.66 -27.46 -15.15
C LYS A 262 15.12 -28.45 -16.22
N SER A 263 15.96 -29.44 -15.89
CA SER A 263 16.37 -30.48 -16.85
C SER A 263 15.28 -31.52 -17.11
N ILE A 264 14.26 -31.57 -16.25
CA ILE A 264 13.09 -32.45 -16.39
C ILE A 264 12.03 -31.74 -17.22
N ASP A 265 11.79 -30.46 -16.92
CA ASP A 265 10.79 -29.62 -17.55
C ASP A 265 11.14 -28.13 -17.36
N HIS A 266 11.01 -27.34 -18.42
CA HIS A 266 11.34 -25.92 -18.46
C HIS A 266 10.16 -24.99 -18.16
N ASP A 267 8.93 -25.51 -18.17
CA ASP A 267 7.68 -24.73 -18.05
C ASP A 267 7.30 -24.37 -16.60
N SER A 268 8.22 -24.62 -15.65
CA SER A 268 7.99 -24.29 -14.24
C SER A 268 7.76 -22.79 -14.06
N LEU A 269 6.73 -22.41 -13.30
CA LEU A 269 6.35 -21.01 -13.08
C LEU A 269 6.56 -20.64 -11.61
N ILE A 270 7.33 -19.58 -11.38
CA ILE A 270 7.48 -18.94 -10.07
C ILE A 270 6.43 -17.83 -9.95
N SER A 271 5.60 -17.87 -8.91
CA SER A 271 4.49 -16.91 -8.75
C SER A 271 4.23 -16.52 -7.30
N ASP A 272 3.45 -15.44 -7.14
CA ASP A 272 2.86 -14.96 -5.89
C ASP A 272 3.84 -14.81 -4.71
N ILE A 273 5.08 -14.39 -5.01
CA ILE A 273 6.06 -14.04 -3.98
C ILE A 273 5.60 -12.76 -3.30
N GLN A 274 5.21 -12.87 -2.03
CA GLN A 274 4.67 -11.75 -1.28
C GLN A 274 4.91 -11.87 0.23
N LEU A 275 4.86 -10.72 0.90
CA LEU A 275 4.89 -10.65 2.35
C LEU A 275 3.51 -11.05 2.90
N VAL A 276 3.47 -12.04 3.78
CA VAL A 276 2.26 -12.53 4.46
C VAL A 276 2.02 -11.73 5.73
N SER A 277 3.06 -11.56 6.56
CA SER A 277 2.94 -10.77 7.76
C SER A 277 4.27 -10.16 8.20
N LYS A 278 4.18 -9.13 9.04
CA LYS A 278 5.32 -8.61 9.80
C LYS A 278 4.90 -8.17 11.19
N LYS A 279 5.85 -8.23 12.11
CA LYS A 279 5.71 -7.79 13.49
C LYS A 279 6.88 -6.86 13.86
N GLY A 280 6.55 -5.79 14.60
CA GLY A 280 7.52 -4.91 15.25
C GLY A 280 7.85 -3.64 14.47
N GLY A 281 8.03 -2.53 15.20
CA GLY A 281 8.32 -1.20 14.67
C GLY A 281 7.19 -0.20 14.71
N LYS A 282 7.49 1.01 14.23
CA LYS A 282 6.55 2.14 14.21
C LYS A 282 5.32 1.89 13.32
N SER A 283 5.43 1.01 12.33
CA SER A 283 4.34 0.65 11.42
C SER A 283 3.38 -0.43 11.97
N GLY A 284 3.66 -0.99 13.16
CA GLY A 284 2.81 -2.01 13.78
C GLY A 284 2.88 -3.37 13.09
N ASN A 285 1.94 -4.25 13.45
CA ASN A 285 1.80 -5.58 12.85
C ASN A 285 0.97 -5.48 11.57
N ILE A 286 1.49 -6.02 10.47
CA ILE A 286 0.70 -6.16 9.24
C ILE A 286 0.47 -7.65 9.03
N ILE A 287 -0.79 -8.04 8.85
CA ILE A 287 -1.18 -9.37 8.37
C ILE A 287 -1.93 -9.10 7.08
N ARG A 288 -1.45 -9.65 5.96
CA ARG A 288 -2.23 -9.65 4.72
C ARG A 288 -3.15 -10.85 4.76
N GLU A 289 -4.46 -10.60 4.73
CA GLU A 289 -5.43 -11.62 4.36
C GLU A 289 -5.09 -12.05 2.93
N THR A 290 -4.54 -13.26 2.81
CA THR A 290 -4.17 -13.83 1.54
C THR A 290 -5.35 -14.63 1.03
N SER A 291 -6.20 -14.00 0.23
CA SER A 291 -7.20 -14.71 -0.57
C SER A 291 -6.47 -15.38 -1.72
N PHE A 292 -6.37 -16.71 -1.68
CA PHE A 292 -5.92 -17.56 -2.80
C PHE A 292 -7.08 -18.37 -3.32
#